data_AF-A0A958IL98-F1
#
_entry.id   AF-A0A958IL98-F1
#
_cell.length_a   1.000
_cell.length_b   1.000
_cell.length_c   1.000
_cell.angle_alpha   90.00
_cell.angle_beta   90.00
_cell.angle_gamma   90.00
#
_symmetry.space_group_name_H-M   'P 1'
#
loop_
_entity.id
_entity.type
_entity.pdbx_description
1 polymer ?
#
loop_
_entity_poly.entity_id
_entity_poly.type
_entity_poly.pdbx_seq_one_letter_code
_entity_poly.pdbx_strand_id
1 'polypeptide(L)'
;VDMPHENTDNVYELYKQQILKNDNIVTATGSDRAFTSGKSMRGTKNDKGEWVVVRLIRVDEDYLKTLDIDLLAGRNISSEMATDATLAVLVNEAYVKKLNWTNEQALGQQLLDLDDNQEPPVIVGVVRDFHIDSMHREIEPLVLHNNPDYHRMYRVLARIRPSEMPQTVDFLKDTWETLVPDQPFKYAFLDEELDKQYKSEEQWSQIIGYASFFAILISCLGLLGLAALAVTRRTKEIGIRKVLGASAPNIISLIAREFLILVAIANLIAWPLSYGIASQWLQNFAYRIDLSVWVFVAAGVLVVLVALFTVSSQAIRAAFTNPVKSLRYE
;
A
#
# COMPACT_ATOMS: atom_id res chain seq x y z
N VAL A 1 -22.39 7.63 0.41
CA VAL A 1 -23.26 8.69 -0.15
C VAL A 1 -22.87 10.04 0.47
N ASP A 2 -22.82 11.11 -0.33
CA ASP A 2 -22.60 12.49 0.15
C ASP A 2 -23.89 13.12 0.69
N MET A 3 -23.81 13.82 1.83
CA MET A 3 -24.97 14.48 2.44
C MET A 3 -25.11 15.97 2.12
N PRO A 4 -26.34 16.53 2.14
CA PRO A 4 -26.57 17.96 1.99
C PRO A 4 -25.88 18.77 3.09
N HIS A 5 -25.58 20.04 2.77
CA HIS A 5 -25.03 21.00 3.73
C HIS A 5 -26.09 21.58 4.70
N GLU A 6 -27.38 21.49 4.36
CA GLU A 6 -28.51 21.95 5.18
C GLU A 6 -29.29 20.75 5.74
N ASN A 7 -29.77 20.85 6.99
CA ASN A 7 -30.52 19.80 7.70
C ASN A 7 -29.86 18.40 7.66
N THR A 8 -28.53 18.36 7.61
CA THR A 8 -27.73 17.16 7.37
C THR A 8 -28.12 16.00 8.26
N ASP A 9 -28.27 16.21 9.58
CA ASP A 9 -28.49 15.12 10.52
C ASP A 9 -29.91 14.54 10.44
N ASN A 10 -30.93 15.39 10.26
CA ASN A 10 -32.32 14.94 10.05
C ASN A 10 -32.45 14.14 8.75
N VAL A 11 -31.81 14.62 7.67
CA VAL A 11 -31.79 13.93 6.38
C VAL A 11 -31.04 12.60 6.51
N TYR A 12 -29.93 12.59 7.25
CA TYR A 12 -29.16 11.39 7.53
C TYR A 12 -29.97 10.34 8.28
N GLU A 13 -30.58 10.68 9.39
CA GLU A 13 -31.38 9.74 10.19
C GLU A 13 -32.51 9.15 9.36
N LEU A 14 -33.23 10.00 8.63
CA LEU A 14 -34.31 9.55 7.76
C LEU A 14 -33.80 8.65 6.63
N TYR A 15 -32.70 9.02 5.98
CA TYR A 15 -32.12 8.22 4.90
C TYR A 15 -31.62 6.87 5.43
N LYS A 16 -30.86 6.85 6.54
CA LYS A 16 -30.40 5.61 7.21
C LYS A 16 -31.59 4.69 7.52
N GLN A 17 -32.66 5.21 8.11
CA GLN A 17 -33.85 4.41 8.43
C GLN A 17 -34.56 3.85 7.19
N GLN A 18 -34.63 4.61 6.10
CA GLN A 18 -35.27 4.12 4.86
C GLN A 18 -34.41 3.06 4.17
N ILE A 19 -33.10 3.27 4.09
CA ILE A 19 -32.23 2.33 3.37
C ILE A 19 -32.11 0.99 4.10
N LEU A 20 -32.13 1.00 5.44
CA LEU A 20 -32.11 -0.22 6.26
C LEU A 20 -33.37 -1.09 6.14
N LYS A 21 -34.43 -0.62 5.45
CA LYS A 21 -35.59 -1.45 5.11
C LYS A 21 -35.33 -2.44 3.98
N ASN A 22 -34.25 -2.25 3.21
CA ASN A 22 -33.86 -3.17 2.17
C ASN A 22 -32.92 -4.22 2.76
N ASP A 23 -33.35 -5.49 2.72
CA ASP A 23 -32.60 -6.60 3.28
C ASP A 23 -31.16 -6.69 2.72
N ASN A 24 -30.91 -6.28 1.47
CA ASN A 24 -29.58 -6.33 0.87
C ASN A 24 -28.56 -5.39 1.54
N ILE A 25 -29.02 -4.45 2.37
CA ILE A 25 -28.18 -3.56 3.15
C ILE A 25 -28.01 -4.17 4.55
N VAL A 26 -26.81 -4.66 4.83
CA VAL A 26 -26.48 -5.37 6.09
C VAL A 26 -26.46 -4.39 7.26
N THR A 27 -25.80 -3.25 7.07
CA THR A 27 -25.71 -2.15 8.04
C THR A 27 -25.44 -0.83 7.32
N ALA A 28 -25.72 0.27 7.98
CA ALA A 28 -25.37 1.61 7.53
C ALA A 28 -24.95 2.48 8.70
N THR A 29 -24.01 3.38 8.47
CA THR A 29 -23.46 4.30 9.47
C THR A 29 -23.22 5.67 8.85
N GLY A 30 -23.29 6.70 9.67
CA GLY A 30 -22.86 8.05 9.30
C GLY A 30 -21.42 8.34 9.75
N SER A 31 -20.77 9.24 9.03
CA SER A 31 -19.43 9.77 9.34
C SER A 31 -19.30 11.20 8.82
N ASP A 32 -18.62 12.07 9.55
CA ASP A 32 -18.28 13.42 9.07
C ASP A 32 -17.13 13.42 8.05
N ARG A 33 -16.42 12.30 7.90
CA ARG A 33 -15.30 12.14 6.98
C ARG A 33 -15.49 10.93 6.09
N ALA A 34 -15.02 11.05 4.85
CA ALA A 34 -14.80 9.87 4.00
C ALA A 34 -13.44 9.25 4.35
N PHE A 35 -13.27 7.99 3.96
CA PHE A 35 -11.94 7.42 3.87
C PHE A 35 -11.09 8.31 2.98
N THR A 36 -9.84 8.53 3.38
CA THR A 36 -8.86 9.33 2.62
C THR A 36 -9.14 10.84 2.52
N SER A 37 -10.22 11.35 3.12
CA SER A 37 -10.59 12.78 3.02
C SER A 37 -9.86 13.67 4.02
N GLY A 38 -8.56 13.91 3.80
CA GLY A 38 -7.75 14.85 4.59
C GLY A 38 -7.75 14.59 6.12
N LYS A 39 -7.02 15.42 6.86
CA LYS A 39 -6.89 15.26 8.31
C LYS A 39 -7.81 16.22 9.07
N SER A 40 -8.47 15.72 10.10
CA SER A 40 -9.09 16.50 11.17
C SER A 40 -8.21 16.37 12.42
N MET A 41 -7.02 16.98 12.40
CA MET A 41 -6.15 16.91 13.56
C MET A 41 -6.65 17.86 14.65
N ARG A 42 -6.72 17.36 15.87
CA ARG A 42 -7.04 18.11 17.09
C ARG A 42 -5.96 17.83 18.13
N GLY A 43 -5.60 18.86 18.88
CA GLY A 43 -4.84 18.65 20.11
C GLY A 43 -5.82 18.34 21.23
N THR A 44 -5.49 17.39 22.10
CA THR A 44 -6.19 17.11 23.34
C THR A 44 -5.17 16.86 24.44
N LYS A 45 -5.57 16.91 25.70
CA LYS A 45 -4.74 16.48 26.82
C LYS A 45 -5.36 15.31 27.56
N ASN A 46 -4.53 14.43 28.08
CA ASN A 46 -4.97 13.45 29.06
C ASN A 46 -5.20 14.10 30.45
N ASP A 47 -5.68 13.31 31.41
CA ASP A 47 -5.90 13.70 32.81
C ASP A 47 -4.64 14.27 33.50
N LYS A 48 -3.44 13.97 32.99
CA LYS A 48 -2.16 14.48 33.49
C LYS A 48 -1.72 15.80 32.83
N GLY A 49 -2.50 16.31 31.88
CA GLY A 49 -2.18 17.51 31.11
C GLY A 49 -1.17 17.30 29.98
N GLU A 50 -0.85 16.05 29.63
CA GLU A 50 0.07 15.73 28.52
C GLU A 50 -0.65 15.90 27.19
N TRP A 51 -0.07 16.70 26.29
CA TRP A 51 -0.64 16.96 24.97
C TRP A 51 -0.49 15.76 24.02
N VAL A 52 -1.59 15.41 23.36
CA VAL A 52 -1.64 14.41 22.29
C VAL A 52 -2.35 15.02 21.09
N VAL A 53 -1.76 14.86 19.90
CA VAL A 53 -2.43 15.20 18.66
C VAL A 53 -3.17 13.96 18.18
N VAL A 54 -4.47 14.10 17.98
CA VAL A 54 -5.36 13.03 17.55
C VAL A 54 -6.03 13.40 16.24
N ARG A 55 -6.35 12.39 15.44
CA ARG A 55 -7.37 12.52 14.41
C ARG A 55 -8.73 12.38 15.09
N LEU A 56 -9.60 13.36 14.91
CA LEU A 56 -10.99 13.29 15.37
C LEU A 56 -11.89 12.91 14.19
N ILE A 57 -12.67 11.85 14.35
CA ILE A 57 -13.72 11.47 13.38
C ILE A 57 -15.03 11.36 14.13
N ARG A 58 -16.06 11.97 13.56
CA ARG A 58 -17.39 11.93 14.13
C ARG A 58 -18.19 10.83 13.46
N VAL A 59 -18.70 9.92 14.27
CA VAL A 59 -19.28 8.67 13.80
C VAL A 59 -20.56 8.34 14.54
N ASP A 60 -21.43 7.66 13.83
CA ASP A 60 -22.61 7.01 14.36
C ASP A 60 -22.26 5.72 15.14
N GLU A 61 -23.17 5.24 15.98
CA GLU A 61 -22.99 4.04 16.82
C GLU A 61 -22.72 2.76 15.99
N ASP A 62 -23.29 2.68 14.79
CA ASP A 62 -23.13 1.55 13.88
C ASP A 62 -21.79 1.55 13.13
N TYR A 63 -20.89 2.50 13.39
CA TYR A 63 -19.65 2.67 12.63
C TYR A 63 -18.72 1.47 12.73
N LEU A 64 -18.46 1.00 13.96
CA LEU A 64 -17.61 -0.17 14.18
C LEU A 64 -18.19 -1.41 13.50
N LYS A 65 -19.50 -1.63 13.66
CA LYS A 65 -20.22 -2.76 13.06
C LYS A 65 -20.20 -2.71 11.53
N THR A 66 -20.40 -1.52 10.95
CA THR A 66 -20.44 -1.32 9.50
C THR A 66 -19.07 -1.45 8.83
N LEU A 67 -17.99 -1.22 9.57
CA LEU A 67 -16.61 -1.35 9.09
C LEU A 67 -15.91 -2.61 9.61
N ASP A 68 -16.57 -3.45 10.40
CA ASP A 68 -15.99 -4.64 11.03
C ASP A 68 -14.75 -4.32 11.88
N ILE A 69 -14.84 -3.23 12.66
CA ILE A 69 -13.76 -2.80 13.55
C ILE A 69 -13.97 -3.45 14.91
N ASP A 70 -12.98 -4.21 15.35
CA ASP A 70 -13.04 -4.89 16.62
C ASP A 70 -12.81 -3.95 17.80
N LEU A 71 -13.68 -4.10 18.81
CA LEU A 71 -13.51 -3.49 20.11
C LEU A 71 -12.59 -4.37 20.97
N LEU A 72 -11.51 -3.79 21.47
CA LEU A 72 -10.49 -4.49 22.26
C LEU A 72 -10.72 -4.37 23.77
N ALA A 73 -11.29 -3.26 24.23
CA ALA A 73 -11.64 -3.06 25.63
C ALA A 73 -12.83 -2.08 25.78
N GLY A 74 -13.54 -2.18 26.90
CA GLY A 74 -14.66 -1.30 27.22
C GLY A 74 -15.92 -1.68 26.44
N ARG A 75 -16.61 -0.67 25.90
CA ARG A 75 -17.85 -0.81 25.14
C ARG A 75 -17.89 0.15 23.96
N ASN A 76 -18.80 -0.10 23.02
CA ASN A 76 -19.13 0.85 21.96
C ASN A 76 -19.94 2.04 22.52
N ILE A 77 -20.01 3.12 21.74
CA ILE A 77 -20.92 4.25 21.97
C ILE A 77 -22.35 3.76 21.72
N SER A 78 -23.30 4.21 22.54
CA SER A 78 -24.71 3.81 22.46
C SER A 78 -25.63 5.03 22.47
N SER A 79 -26.47 5.18 21.44
CA SER A 79 -27.50 6.23 21.34
C SER A 79 -28.58 6.11 22.42
N GLU A 80 -28.78 4.92 23.00
CA GLU A 80 -29.68 4.70 24.14
C GLU A 80 -29.23 5.41 25.43
N MET A 81 -27.94 5.76 25.53
CA MET A 81 -27.37 6.44 26.69
C MET A 81 -27.23 7.94 26.38
N ALA A 82 -28.09 8.77 26.96
CA ALA A 82 -28.05 10.22 26.72
C ALA A 82 -26.70 10.88 27.03
N THR A 83 -25.94 10.34 27.99
CA THR A 83 -24.58 10.81 28.33
C THR A 83 -23.55 10.48 27.26
N ASP A 84 -23.77 9.40 26.50
CA ASP A 84 -22.83 8.98 25.45
C ASP A 84 -22.85 9.93 24.27
N ALA A 85 -24.01 10.54 24.02
CA ALA A 85 -24.17 11.50 22.94
C ALA A 85 -23.19 12.66 23.05
N THR A 86 -22.67 13.05 24.22
CA THR A 86 -21.71 14.16 24.29
C THR A 86 -20.39 13.76 24.91
N LEU A 87 -20.40 12.82 25.86
CA LEU A 87 -19.25 12.52 26.69
C LEU A 87 -18.57 11.20 26.36
N ALA A 88 -19.13 10.33 25.51
CA ALA A 88 -18.47 9.05 25.21
C ALA A 88 -17.59 9.13 23.96
N VAL A 89 -16.33 8.72 24.09
CA VAL A 89 -15.40 8.57 22.98
C VAL A 89 -14.75 7.20 22.94
N LEU A 90 -14.38 6.77 21.75
CA LEU A 90 -13.54 5.60 21.52
C LEU A 90 -12.18 6.05 21.04
N VAL A 91 -11.13 5.33 21.44
CA VAL A 91 -9.77 5.56 20.95
C VAL A 91 -9.21 4.30 20.30
N ASN A 92 -8.28 4.44 19.37
CA ASN A 92 -7.59 3.26 18.82
C ASN A 92 -6.38 2.84 19.66
N GLU A 93 -5.81 1.67 19.37
CA GLU A 93 -4.59 1.19 20.02
C GLU A 93 -3.42 2.17 19.87
N ALA A 94 -3.27 2.86 18.73
CA ALA A 94 -2.20 3.84 18.54
C ALA A 94 -2.26 4.98 19.57
N TYR A 95 -3.46 5.43 19.96
CA TYR A 95 -3.64 6.40 21.03
C TYR A 95 -3.14 5.86 22.38
N VAL A 96 -3.56 4.64 22.73
CA VAL A 96 -3.18 3.96 23.99
C VAL A 96 -1.66 3.74 24.05
N LYS A 97 -1.07 3.26 22.96
CA LYS A 97 0.39 3.06 22.81
C LYS A 97 1.15 4.39 22.94
N LYS A 98 0.62 5.49 22.39
CA LYS A 98 1.26 6.81 22.45
C LYS A 98 1.46 7.30 23.89
N LEU A 99 0.55 6.96 24.79
CA LEU A 99 0.59 7.32 26.21
C LEU A 99 1.20 6.23 27.11
N ASN A 100 1.71 5.14 26.52
CA ASN A 100 2.22 3.97 27.25
C ASN A 100 1.20 3.38 28.25
N TRP A 101 -0.08 3.38 27.87
CA TRP A 101 -1.15 2.76 28.65
C TRP A 101 -1.43 1.32 28.20
N THR A 102 -2.13 0.55 29.02
CA THR A 102 -2.87 -0.64 28.57
C THR A 102 -4.27 -0.26 28.12
N ASN A 103 -4.93 -1.13 27.37
CA ASN A 103 -6.30 -0.88 26.88
C ASN A 103 -7.27 -0.62 28.04
N GLU A 104 -7.11 -1.34 29.16
CA GLU A 104 -7.92 -1.20 30.37
C GLU A 104 -7.63 0.10 31.11
N GLN A 105 -6.38 0.56 31.12
CA GLN A 105 -5.99 1.83 31.75
C GLN A 105 -6.55 3.05 31.01
N ALA A 106 -6.77 2.94 29.70
CA ALA A 106 -7.34 4.02 28.90
C ALA A 106 -8.81 4.28 29.26
N LEU A 107 -9.55 3.27 29.72
CA LEU A 107 -10.97 3.40 30.04
C LEU A 107 -11.19 4.34 31.23
N GLY A 108 -12.16 5.24 31.09
CA GLY A 108 -12.53 6.22 32.11
C GLY A 108 -11.65 7.47 32.17
N GLN A 109 -10.57 7.54 31.38
CA GLN A 109 -9.73 8.74 31.26
C GLN A 109 -10.48 9.84 30.49
N GLN A 110 -10.25 11.10 30.84
CA GLN A 110 -10.83 12.24 30.14
C GLN A 110 -9.90 12.78 29.04
N LEU A 111 -10.51 13.27 27.96
CA LEU A 111 -9.85 14.00 26.89
C LEU A 111 -10.12 15.49 27.05
N LEU A 112 -9.23 16.18 27.75
CA LEU A 112 -9.34 17.62 27.97
C LEU A 112 -9.07 18.38 26.67
N ASP A 113 -9.71 19.54 26.50
CA ASP A 113 -9.51 20.44 25.35
C ASP A 113 -9.78 19.81 23.97
N LEU A 114 -10.55 18.71 23.89
CA LEU A 114 -10.88 18.07 22.60
C LEU A 114 -11.83 18.93 21.75
N ASP A 115 -12.89 19.47 22.37
CA ASP A 115 -13.82 20.44 21.80
C ASP A 115 -13.88 21.66 22.74
N ASP A 116 -13.76 22.87 22.18
CA ASP A 116 -13.72 24.12 22.96
C ASP A 116 -15.03 24.35 23.73
N ASN A 117 -14.93 24.63 25.02
CA ASN A 117 -16.03 25.00 25.93
C ASN A 117 -17.07 23.89 26.24
N GLN A 118 -16.70 22.62 26.15
CA GLN A 118 -17.54 21.50 26.60
C GLN A 118 -16.93 20.72 27.76
N GLU A 119 -17.78 19.97 28.47
CA GLU A 119 -17.31 18.99 29.45
C GLU A 119 -16.39 17.96 28.75
N PRO A 120 -15.23 17.63 29.34
CA PRO A 120 -14.30 16.69 28.72
C PRO A 120 -14.92 15.32 28.47
N PRO A 121 -14.88 14.80 27.23
CA PRO A 121 -15.34 13.45 26.97
C PRO A 121 -14.45 12.41 27.62
N VAL A 122 -15.03 11.26 27.93
CA VAL A 122 -14.46 10.12 28.62
C VAL A 122 -14.28 8.96 27.64
N ILE A 123 -13.13 8.32 27.71
CA ILE A 123 -12.83 7.12 26.93
C ILE A 123 -13.67 5.95 27.45
N VAL A 124 -14.63 5.48 26.66
CA VAL A 124 -15.50 4.33 27.02
C VAL A 124 -15.09 3.03 26.35
N GLY A 125 -14.21 3.10 25.34
CA GLY A 125 -13.75 1.92 24.61
C GLY A 125 -12.46 2.13 23.84
N VAL A 126 -11.75 1.02 23.62
CA VAL A 126 -10.55 0.96 22.79
C VAL A 126 -10.82 0.06 21.60
N VAL A 127 -10.57 0.55 20.40
CA VAL A 127 -10.76 -0.19 19.14
C VAL A 127 -9.43 -0.60 18.53
N ARG A 128 -9.43 -1.67 17.72
CA ARG A 128 -8.24 -2.08 16.97
C ARG A 128 -7.79 -0.98 16.02
N ASP A 129 -6.49 -0.87 15.82
CA ASP A 129 -5.92 -0.03 14.77
C ASP A 129 -6.49 -0.41 13.38
N PHE A 130 -6.95 0.59 12.62
CA PHE A 130 -7.43 0.42 11.24
C PHE A 130 -6.95 1.58 10.35
N HIS A 131 -6.84 1.31 9.05
CA HIS A 131 -6.33 2.30 8.09
C HIS A 131 -7.48 3.15 7.53
N ILE A 132 -7.37 4.45 7.73
CA ILE A 132 -8.33 5.46 7.23
C ILE A 132 -7.74 6.27 6.07
N ASP A 133 -6.40 6.33 6.01
CA ASP A 133 -5.62 6.97 4.95
C ASP A 133 -4.76 5.92 4.22
N SER A 134 -3.96 6.39 3.27
CA SER A 134 -2.96 5.61 2.56
C SER A 134 -2.01 4.85 3.48
N MET A 135 -1.65 3.63 3.10
CA MET A 135 -0.70 2.73 3.80
C MET A 135 0.73 3.28 3.90
N HIS A 136 1.04 4.39 3.20
CA HIS A 136 2.33 5.08 3.36
C HIS A 136 2.52 5.67 4.75
N ARG A 137 1.43 5.86 5.52
CA ARG A 137 1.44 6.56 6.80
C ARG A 137 1.17 5.60 7.95
N GLU A 138 1.81 5.88 9.09
CA GLU A 138 1.54 5.18 10.33
C GLU A 138 0.11 5.49 10.78
N ILE A 139 -0.51 4.53 11.46
CA ILE A 139 -1.80 4.75 12.10
C ILE A 139 -1.60 5.74 13.25
N GLU A 140 -2.24 6.91 13.12
CA GLU A 140 -2.17 7.98 14.11
C GLU A 140 -3.14 7.71 15.28
N PRO A 141 -2.90 8.31 16.46
CA PRO A 141 -3.90 8.36 17.52
C PRO A 141 -5.24 8.88 16.98
N LEU A 142 -6.30 8.10 17.19
CA LEU A 142 -7.63 8.36 16.67
C LEU A 142 -8.62 8.47 17.83
N VAL A 143 -9.54 9.42 17.72
CA VAL A 143 -10.70 9.57 18.58
C VAL A 143 -11.95 9.48 17.70
N LEU A 144 -12.83 8.54 18.03
CA LEU A 144 -14.18 8.45 17.48
C LEU A 144 -15.16 9.04 18.48
N HIS A 145 -16.03 9.94 18.02
CA HIS A 145 -16.93 10.69 18.90
C HIS A 145 -18.30 10.85 18.27
N ASN A 146 -19.36 10.64 19.04
CA ASN A 146 -20.74 10.82 18.59
C ASN A 146 -21.40 12.05 19.26
N ASN A 147 -20.73 13.21 19.26
CA ASN A 147 -21.26 14.54 19.65
C ASN A 147 -22.20 15.28 18.66
N PRO A 148 -23.53 15.25 18.85
CA PRO A 148 -24.51 15.86 17.96
C PRO A 148 -24.38 17.38 17.85
N ASP A 149 -23.79 18.07 18.84
CA ASP A 149 -23.62 19.54 18.81
C ASP A 149 -22.67 20.01 17.71
N TYR A 150 -21.78 19.11 17.25
CA TYR A 150 -20.82 19.39 16.19
C TYR A 150 -20.93 18.43 15.01
N HIS A 151 -21.99 17.63 14.97
CA HIS A 151 -22.22 16.69 13.89
C HIS A 151 -22.82 17.37 12.68
N ARG A 152 -22.17 17.11 11.56
CA ARG A 152 -22.84 17.03 10.28
C ARG A 152 -22.31 15.76 9.67
N MET A 153 -23.12 14.71 9.67
CA MET A 153 -22.75 13.45 9.05
C MET A 153 -22.72 13.63 7.55
N TYR A 154 -21.59 14.08 7.00
CA TYR A 154 -21.46 14.39 5.58
C TYR A 154 -21.45 13.14 4.70
N ARG A 155 -21.25 11.94 5.28
CA ARG A 155 -21.15 10.69 4.55
C ARG A 155 -21.99 9.60 5.19
N VAL A 156 -22.70 8.86 4.35
CA VAL A 156 -23.29 7.56 4.71
C VAL A 156 -22.47 6.45 4.10
N LEU A 157 -22.05 5.51 4.95
CA LEU A 157 -21.46 4.25 4.54
C LEU A 157 -22.50 3.16 4.71
N ALA A 158 -22.70 2.34 3.67
CA ALA A 158 -23.64 1.23 3.69
C ALA A 158 -22.90 -0.05 3.29
N ARG A 159 -23.03 -1.10 4.10
CA ARG A 159 -22.51 -2.43 3.80
C ARG A 159 -23.57 -3.19 3.00
N ILE A 160 -23.27 -3.50 1.75
CA ILE A 160 -24.21 -4.12 0.81
C ILE A 160 -23.83 -5.59 0.55
N ARG A 161 -24.81 -6.48 0.43
CA ARG A 161 -24.59 -7.86 0.01
C ARG A 161 -24.21 -7.93 -1.49
N PRO A 162 -23.20 -8.73 -1.89
CA PRO A 162 -22.74 -8.76 -3.28
C PRO A 162 -23.75 -9.23 -4.33
N SER A 163 -24.76 -10.03 -3.93
CA SER A 163 -25.62 -10.77 -4.85
C SER A 163 -26.57 -9.92 -5.71
N GLU A 164 -26.86 -8.67 -5.33
CA GLU A 164 -27.85 -7.80 -6.00
C GLU A 164 -27.40 -6.32 -5.98
N MET A 165 -26.11 -6.09 -6.28
CA MET A 165 -25.49 -4.77 -6.12
C MET A 165 -26.13 -3.67 -7.01
N PRO A 166 -26.40 -3.89 -8.32
CA PRO A 166 -27.04 -2.87 -9.15
C PRO A 166 -28.42 -2.46 -8.64
N GLN A 167 -29.30 -3.42 -8.31
CA GLN A 167 -30.65 -3.09 -7.81
C GLN A 167 -30.59 -2.39 -6.45
N THR A 168 -29.61 -2.74 -5.61
CA THR A 168 -29.44 -2.08 -4.31
C THR A 168 -28.98 -0.63 -4.47
N VAL A 169 -28.08 -0.35 -5.42
CA VAL A 169 -27.65 1.02 -5.73
C VAL A 169 -28.80 1.85 -6.32
N ASP A 170 -29.61 1.28 -7.21
CA ASP A 170 -30.80 1.96 -7.73
C ASP A 170 -31.80 2.28 -6.62
N PHE A 171 -32.04 1.34 -5.70
CA PHE A 171 -32.88 1.59 -4.51
C PHE A 171 -32.32 2.72 -3.62
N LEU A 172 -31.00 2.74 -3.37
CA LEU A 172 -30.34 3.80 -2.61
C LEU A 172 -30.51 5.17 -3.28
N LYS A 173 -30.41 5.20 -4.61
CA LYS A 173 -30.59 6.40 -5.42
C LYS A 173 -32.04 6.88 -5.39
N ASP A 174 -33.01 6.01 -5.62
CA ASP A 174 -34.44 6.36 -5.62
C ASP A 174 -34.87 6.89 -4.23
N THR A 175 -34.37 6.25 -3.17
CA THR A 175 -34.58 6.71 -1.80
C THR A 175 -33.97 8.10 -1.58
N TRP A 176 -32.78 8.34 -2.14
CA TRP A 176 -32.10 9.64 -2.03
C TRP A 176 -32.87 10.74 -2.74
N GLU A 177 -33.24 10.52 -4.00
CA GLU A 177 -33.95 11.49 -4.84
C GLU A 177 -35.35 11.81 -4.28
N THR A 178 -35.96 10.88 -3.54
CA THR A 178 -37.22 11.12 -2.81
C THR A 178 -37.04 12.04 -1.61
N LEU A 179 -35.95 11.89 -0.85
CA LEU A 179 -35.71 12.67 0.37
C LEU A 179 -35.03 14.02 0.08
N VAL A 180 -34.18 14.08 -0.94
CA VAL A 180 -33.34 15.25 -1.28
C VAL A 180 -33.37 15.48 -2.80
N PRO A 181 -34.52 15.89 -3.38
CA PRO A 181 -34.68 16.01 -4.84
C PRO A 181 -33.76 17.06 -5.47
N ASP A 182 -33.34 18.07 -4.70
CA ASP A 182 -32.52 19.19 -5.18
C ASP A 182 -31.01 18.87 -5.22
N GLN A 183 -30.59 17.66 -4.82
CA GLN A 183 -29.18 17.27 -4.82
C GLN A 183 -28.91 15.94 -5.55
N PRO A 184 -27.87 15.89 -6.40
CA PRO A 184 -27.55 14.67 -7.11
C PRO A 184 -27.08 13.59 -6.14
N PHE A 185 -27.57 12.37 -6.33
CA PHE A 185 -27.05 11.20 -5.64
C PHE A 185 -25.59 10.96 -6.03
N LYS A 186 -24.68 11.11 -5.06
CA LYS A 186 -23.26 10.82 -5.23
C LYS A 186 -22.85 9.67 -4.34
N TYR A 187 -22.25 8.65 -4.96
CA TYR A 187 -21.70 7.50 -4.26
C TYR A 187 -20.35 7.12 -4.87
N ALA A 188 -19.58 6.37 -4.09
CA ALA A 188 -18.36 5.71 -4.53
C ALA A 188 -18.28 4.39 -3.76
N PHE A 189 -17.74 3.35 -4.41
CA PHE A 189 -17.38 2.14 -3.69
C PHE A 189 -16.05 2.35 -2.98
N LEU A 190 -15.93 1.80 -1.77
CA LEU A 190 -14.76 2.02 -0.92
C LEU A 190 -13.50 1.38 -1.52
N ASP A 191 -13.63 0.21 -2.14
CA ASP A 191 -12.55 -0.48 -2.86
C ASP A 191 -12.05 0.35 -4.05
N GLU A 192 -12.94 0.92 -4.86
CA GLU A 192 -12.57 1.77 -5.99
C GLU A 192 -11.82 3.04 -5.53
N GLU A 193 -12.24 3.64 -4.40
CA GLU A 193 -11.58 4.83 -3.86
C GLU A 193 -10.19 4.50 -3.28
N LEU A 194 -10.03 3.32 -2.67
CA LEU A 194 -8.73 2.82 -2.25
C LEU A 194 -7.84 2.50 -3.46
N ASP A 195 -8.35 1.86 -4.50
CA ASP A 195 -7.61 1.53 -5.73
C ASP A 195 -7.10 2.80 -6.44
N LYS A 196 -7.87 3.89 -6.43
CA LYS A 196 -7.41 5.18 -6.96
C LYS A 196 -6.16 5.69 -6.26
N GLN A 197 -6.00 5.39 -4.97
CA GLN A 197 -4.78 5.76 -4.25
C GLN A 197 -3.57 4.99 -4.71
N TYR A 198 -3.72 3.70 -5.06
CA TYR A 198 -2.61 2.82 -5.47
C TYR A 198 -2.29 2.86 -6.96
N LYS A 199 -3.16 3.48 -7.75
CA LYS A 199 -2.99 3.54 -9.21
C LYS A 199 -1.70 4.25 -9.61
N SER A 200 -1.25 5.22 -8.82
CA SER A 200 0.00 5.93 -9.11
C SER A 200 1.22 5.05 -8.91
N GLU A 201 1.19 4.19 -7.88
CA GLU A 201 2.20 3.24 -7.48
C GLU A 201 2.25 2.09 -8.48
N GLU A 202 1.10 1.62 -8.96
CA GLU A 202 1.00 0.64 -10.04
C GLU A 202 1.64 1.18 -11.33
N GLN A 203 1.31 2.42 -11.70
CA GLN A 203 1.91 3.07 -12.88
C GLN A 203 3.43 3.24 -12.72
N TRP A 204 3.90 3.66 -11.54
CA TRP A 204 5.34 3.75 -11.25
C TRP A 204 6.03 2.39 -11.34
N SER A 205 5.42 1.34 -10.80
CA SER A 205 5.91 -0.04 -10.90
C SER A 205 6.03 -0.50 -12.36
N GLN A 206 5.02 -0.20 -13.19
CA GLN A 206 5.05 -0.52 -14.62
C GLN A 206 6.17 0.23 -15.36
N ILE A 207 6.35 1.54 -15.09
CA ILE A 207 7.43 2.34 -15.68
C ILE A 207 8.80 1.77 -15.32
N ILE A 208 9.02 1.46 -14.04
CA ILE A 208 10.27 0.85 -13.56
C ILE A 208 10.48 -0.53 -14.18
N GLY A 209 9.41 -1.32 -14.33
CA GLY A 209 9.43 -2.63 -14.98
C GLY A 209 9.89 -2.53 -16.44
N TYR A 210 9.28 -1.63 -17.23
CA TYR A 210 9.69 -1.42 -18.62
C TYR A 210 11.10 -0.86 -18.73
N ALA A 211 11.47 0.12 -17.91
CA ALA A 211 12.82 0.68 -17.90
C ALA A 211 13.88 -0.40 -17.56
N SER A 212 13.60 -1.26 -16.58
CA SER A 212 14.46 -2.39 -16.21
C SER A 212 14.57 -3.40 -17.35
N PHE A 213 13.45 -3.72 -18.02
CA PHE A 213 13.46 -4.61 -19.17
C PHE A 213 14.35 -4.08 -20.31
N PHE A 214 14.20 -2.81 -20.68
CA PHE A 214 15.06 -2.20 -21.70
C PHE A 214 16.53 -2.11 -21.26
N ALA A 215 16.80 -1.79 -19.99
CA ALA A 215 18.15 -1.76 -19.44
C ALA A 215 18.83 -3.13 -19.52
N ILE A 216 18.12 -4.22 -19.20
CA ILE A 216 18.61 -5.59 -19.32
C ILE A 216 18.88 -5.92 -20.79
N LEU A 217 17.95 -5.58 -21.70
CA LEU A 217 18.11 -5.83 -23.13
C LEU A 217 19.35 -5.14 -23.69
N ILE A 218 19.54 -3.85 -23.40
CA ILE A 218 20.71 -3.07 -23.83
C ILE A 218 22.00 -3.64 -23.22
N SER A 219 21.97 -4.04 -21.95
CA SER A 219 23.11 -4.68 -21.28
C SER A 219 23.49 -6.00 -21.95
N CYS A 220 22.51 -6.80 -22.36
CA CYS A 220 22.75 -8.05 -23.11
C CYS A 220 23.39 -7.78 -24.47
N LEU A 221 22.93 -6.75 -25.20
CA LEU A 221 23.54 -6.34 -26.47
C LEU A 221 24.99 -5.88 -26.28
N GLY A 222 25.28 -5.13 -25.21
CA GLY A 222 26.64 -4.73 -24.85
C GLY A 222 27.53 -5.94 -24.55
N LEU A 223 27.04 -6.89 -23.75
CA LEU A 223 27.75 -8.12 -23.43
C LEU A 223 28.00 -8.98 -24.69
N LEU A 224 27.01 -9.09 -25.59
CA LEU A 224 27.16 -9.76 -26.88
C LEU A 224 28.27 -9.12 -27.72
N GLY A 225 28.30 -7.79 -27.79
CA GLY A 225 29.31 -7.04 -28.54
C GLY A 225 30.71 -7.25 -27.97
N LEU A 226 30.87 -7.16 -26.65
CA LEU A 226 32.14 -7.42 -25.96
C LEU A 226 32.60 -8.87 -26.15
N ALA A 227 31.70 -9.84 -26.02
CA ALA A 227 32.00 -11.25 -26.25
C ALA A 227 32.46 -11.51 -27.69
N ALA A 228 31.77 -10.94 -28.69
CA ALA A 228 32.14 -11.08 -30.10
C ALA A 228 33.54 -10.48 -30.41
N LEU A 229 33.84 -9.30 -29.85
CA LEU A 229 35.16 -8.66 -30.00
C LEU A 229 36.26 -9.49 -29.32
N ALA A 230 36.00 -10.00 -28.11
CA ALA A 230 36.96 -10.83 -27.37
C ALA A 230 37.28 -12.12 -28.11
N VAL A 231 36.27 -12.80 -28.65
CA VAL A 231 36.42 -13.98 -29.51
C VAL A 231 37.25 -13.64 -30.74
N THR A 232 36.92 -12.55 -31.45
CA THR A 232 37.61 -12.16 -32.69
C THR A 232 39.10 -11.90 -32.46
N ARG A 233 39.45 -11.18 -31.39
CA ARG A 233 40.85 -10.91 -31.01
C ARG A 233 41.63 -12.17 -30.64
N ARG A 234 40.96 -13.21 -30.15
CA ARG A 234 41.57 -14.47 -29.70
C ARG A 234 41.42 -15.62 -30.71
N THR A 235 40.95 -15.35 -31.92
CA THR A 235 40.77 -16.37 -32.98
C THR A 235 42.05 -17.15 -33.29
N LYS A 236 43.21 -16.48 -33.40
CA LYS A 236 44.51 -17.14 -33.65
C LYS A 236 44.89 -18.09 -32.50
N GLU A 237 44.71 -17.67 -31.24
CA GLU A 237 44.99 -18.50 -30.05
C GLU A 237 44.03 -19.71 -29.95
N ILE A 238 42.74 -19.48 -30.18
CA ILE A 238 41.69 -20.51 -30.17
C ILE A 238 41.96 -21.55 -31.27
N GLY A 239 42.38 -21.11 -32.46
CA GLY A 239 42.74 -21.97 -33.58
C GLY A 239 43.93 -22.88 -33.26
N ILE A 240 45.00 -22.34 -32.69
CA ILE A 240 46.18 -23.12 -32.28
C ILE A 240 45.80 -24.15 -31.22
N ARG A 241 45.08 -23.75 -30.16
CA ARG A 241 44.63 -24.67 -29.10
C ARG A 241 43.75 -25.81 -29.64
N LYS A 242 42.87 -25.52 -30.61
CA LYS A 242 41.99 -26.52 -31.23
C LYS A 242 42.79 -27.55 -32.05
N VAL A 243 43.83 -27.12 -32.77
CA VAL A 243 44.75 -28.04 -33.49
C VAL A 243 45.57 -28.89 -32.51
N LEU A 244 45.92 -28.33 -31.34
CA LEU A 244 46.57 -29.04 -30.25
C LEU A 244 45.63 -29.97 -29.45
N GLY A 245 44.37 -30.16 -29.88
CA GLY A 245 43.44 -31.11 -29.29
C GLY A 245 42.55 -30.57 -28.16
N ALA A 246 42.49 -29.25 -27.96
CA ALA A 246 41.57 -28.68 -26.96
C ALA A 246 40.10 -28.91 -27.36
N SER A 247 39.31 -29.43 -26.41
CA SER A 247 37.87 -29.66 -26.62
C SER A 247 37.08 -28.34 -26.64
N ALA A 248 36.01 -28.29 -27.43
CA ALA A 248 35.15 -27.10 -27.51
C ALA A 248 34.61 -26.61 -26.15
N PRO A 249 34.22 -27.48 -25.19
CA PRO A 249 33.79 -27.06 -23.85
C PRO A 249 34.88 -26.34 -23.05
N ASN A 250 36.15 -26.73 -23.19
CA ASN A 250 37.26 -26.09 -22.47
C ASN A 250 37.49 -24.65 -22.95
N ILE A 251 37.30 -24.39 -24.25
CA ILE A 251 37.41 -23.05 -24.83
C ILE A 251 36.24 -22.18 -24.39
N ILE A 252 35.01 -22.74 -24.38
CA ILE A 252 33.81 -22.04 -23.90
C ILE A 252 33.94 -21.68 -22.41
N SER A 253 34.39 -22.62 -21.57
CA SER A 253 34.58 -22.40 -20.13
C SER A 253 35.61 -21.30 -19.83
N LEU A 254 36.72 -21.27 -20.58
CA LEU A 254 37.75 -20.24 -20.42
C LEU A 254 37.18 -18.84 -20.67
N ILE A 255 36.43 -18.67 -21.76
CA ILE A 255 35.81 -17.39 -22.12
C ILE A 255 34.71 -17.03 -21.12
N ALA A 256 33.83 -17.98 -20.77
CA ALA A 256 32.77 -17.77 -19.80
C ALA A 256 33.30 -17.32 -18.43
N ARG A 257 34.43 -17.88 -17.97
CA ARG A 257 35.03 -17.53 -16.68
C ARG A 257 35.42 -16.05 -16.58
N GLU A 258 35.98 -15.47 -17.65
CA GLU A 258 36.35 -14.05 -17.65
C GLU A 258 35.12 -13.15 -17.50
N PHE A 259 34.03 -13.47 -18.21
CA PHE A 259 32.78 -12.73 -18.10
C PHE A 259 32.08 -12.95 -16.75
N LEU A 260 32.12 -14.17 -16.21
CA LEU A 260 31.56 -14.47 -14.89
C LEU A 260 32.25 -13.68 -13.78
N ILE A 261 33.57 -13.49 -13.86
CA ILE A 261 34.31 -12.65 -12.90
C ILE A 261 33.82 -11.20 -12.97
N LEU A 262 33.66 -10.65 -14.18
CA LEU A 262 33.14 -9.29 -14.37
C LEU A 262 31.71 -9.14 -13.82
N VAL A 263 30.83 -10.11 -14.07
CA VAL A 263 29.47 -10.15 -13.55
C VAL A 263 29.45 -10.26 -12.02
N ALA A 264 30.35 -11.07 -11.44
CA ALA A 264 30.46 -11.21 -9.99
C ALA A 264 30.90 -9.90 -9.33
N ILE A 265 31.88 -9.20 -9.91
CA ILE A 265 32.31 -7.87 -9.43
C ILE A 265 31.16 -6.86 -9.57
N ALA A 266 30.45 -6.87 -10.69
CA ALA A 266 29.30 -5.99 -10.89
C ALA A 266 28.21 -6.25 -9.84
N ASN A 267 27.88 -7.50 -9.53
CA ASN A 267 26.92 -7.86 -8.48
C ASN A 267 27.40 -7.40 -7.09
N LEU A 268 28.69 -7.59 -6.77
CA LEU A 268 29.27 -7.17 -5.50
C LEU A 268 29.11 -5.65 -5.25
N ILE A 269 29.17 -4.85 -6.32
CA ILE A 269 28.99 -3.39 -6.26
C ILE A 269 27.51 -3.02 -6.30
N ALA A 270 26.73 -3.69 -7.16
CA ALA A 270 25.31 -3.39 -7.36
C ALA A 270 24.47 -3.69 -6.12
N TRP A 271 24.73 -4.80 -5.42
CA TRP A 271 23.94 -5.19 -4.23
C TRP A 271 23.94 -4.13 -3.12
N PRO A 272 25.08 -3.65 -2.59
CA PRO A 272 25.07 -2.63 -1.54
C PRO A 272 24.49 -1.30 -2.04
N LEU A 273 24.75 -0.93 -3.29
CA LEU A 273 24.19 0.29 -3.87
C LEU A 273 22.67 0.23 -3.98
N SER A 274 22.14 -0.86 -4.55
CA SER A 274 20.70 -1.11 -4.66
C SER A 274 20.04 -1.23 -3.29
N TYR A 275 20.70 -1.87 -2.32
CA TYR A 275 20.21 -1.95 -0.95
C TYR A 275 20.10 -0.57 -0.30
N GLY A 276 21.12 0.29 -0.45
CA GLY A 276 21.09 1.65 0.09
C GLY A 276 19.96 2.50 -0.50
N ILE A 277 19.81 2.49 -1.82
CA ILE A 277 18.75 3.23 -2.52
C ILE A 277 17.37 2.70 -2.12
N ALA A 278 17.18 1.37 -2.15
CA ALA A 278 15.90 0.76 -1.80
C ALA A 278 15.56 0.99 -0.33
N SER A 279 16.52 0.88 0.58
CA SER A 279 16.30 1.14 2.01
C SER A 279 15.92 2.59 2.26
N GLN A 280 16.57 3.55 1.59
CA GLN A 280 16.22 4.97 1.72
C GLN A 280 14.83 5.25 1.14
N TRP A 281 14.46 4.63 0.02
CA TRP A 281 13.13 4.76 -0.56
C TRP A 281 12.04 4.16 0.35
N LEU A 282 12.28 2.96 0.90
CA LEU A 282 11.38 2.28 1.83
C LEU A 282 11.21 3.02 3.17
N GLN A 283 12.08 3.97 3.53
CA GLN A 283 11.89 4.81 4.71
C GLN A 283 10.70 5.77 4.60
N ASN A 284 10.23 6.06 3.37
CA ASN A 284 9.04 6.89 3.17
C ASN A 284 7.73 6.14 3.44
N PHE A 285 7.81 4.85 3.75
CA PHE A 285 6.66 3.99 4.00
C PHE A 285 6.68 3.57 5.47
N ALA A 286 5.58 3.87 6.16
CA ALA A 286 5.32 3.41 7.52
C ALA A 286 5.29 1.87 7.60
N TYR A 287 4.56 1.25 6.67
CA TYR A 287 4.47 -0.19 6.52
C TYR A 287 5.34 -0.61 5.33
N ARG A 288 6.55 -1.09 5.63
CA ARG A 288 7.54 -1.50 4.63
C ARG A 288 7.87 -2.98 4.76
N ILE A 289 8.21 -3.59 3.63
CA ILE A 289 8.79 -4.93 3.62
C ILE A 289 10.26 -4.87 4.04
N ASP A 290 10.72 -5.91 4.72
CA ASP A 290 12.15 -6.10 4.95
C ASP A 290 12.83 -6.56 3.65
N LEU A 291 13.94 -5.91 3.31
CA LEU A 291 14.74 -6.28 2.15
C LEU A 291 15.45 -7.62 2.40
N SER A 292 14.80 -8.70 1.98
CA SER A 292 15.38 -10.04 2.09
C SER A 292 16.58 -10.21 1.16
N VAL A 293 17.68 -10.72 1.71
CA VAL A 293 18.92 -11.05 0.96
C VAL A 293 18.63 -11.96 -0.24
N TRP A 294 17.60 -12.80 -0.15
CA TRP A 294 17.20 -13.70 -1.23
C TRP A 294 16.86 -12.98 -2.54
N VAL A 295 16.29 -11.78 -2.49
CA VAL A 295 15.94 -11.01 -3.71
C VAL A 295 17.21 -10.66 -4.50
N PHE A 296 18.28 -10.27 -3.80
CA PHE A 296 19.57 -9.96 -4.41
C PHE A 296 20.24 -11.21 -4.98
N VAL A 297 20.17 -12.33 -4.25
CA VAL A 297 20.68 -13.63 -4.74
C VAL A 297 19.93 -14.08 -5.99
N ALA A 298 18.60 -14.03 -5.98
CA ALA A 298 17.77 -14.40 -7.13
C ALA A 298 18.08 -13.52 -8.36
N ALA A 299 18.19 -12.21 -8.17
CA ALA A 299 18.59 -11.28 -9.23
C ALA A 299 20.01 -11.57 -9.75
N GLY A 300 20.97 -11.82 -8.86
CA GLY A 300 22.34 -12.17 -9.22
C GLY A 300 22.42 -13.46 -10.04
N VAL A 301 21.68 -14.50 -9.64
CA VAL A 301 21.55 -15.77 -10.38
C VAL A 301 20.96 -15.53 -11.76
N LEU A 302 19.89 -14.73 -11.85
CA LEU A 302 19.28 -14.38 -13.14
C LEU A 302 20.28 -13.70 -14.09
N VAL A 303 21.04 -12.73 -13.59
CA VAL A 303 22.08 -12.05 -14.38
C VAL A 303 23.16 -13.01 -14.84
N VAL A 304 23.60 -13.93 -13.98
CA VAL A 304 24.57 -14.97 -14.33
C VAL A 304 24.03 -15.90 -15.42
N LEU A 305 22.76 -16.33 -15.32
CA LEU A 305 22.13 -17.17 -16.33
C LEU A 305 22.05 -16.46 -17.69
N VAL A 306 21.66 -15.19 -17.69
CA VAL A 306 21.61 -14.36 -18.92
C VAL A 306 23.01 -14.20 -19.52
N ALA A 307 24.02 -13.91 -18.70
CA ALA A 307 25.40 -13.77 -19.16
C ALA A 307 25.95 -15.08 -19.73
N LEU A 308 25.70 -16.21 -19.06
CA LEU A 308 26.09 -17.54 -19.53
C LEU A 308 25.42 -17.89 -20.86
N PHE A 309 24.11 -17.65 -20.98
CA PHE A 309 23.37 -17.90 -22.21
C PHE A 309 23.95 -17.08 -23.38
N THR A 310 24.24 -15.81 -23.12
CA THR A 310 24.79 -14.85 -24.07
C THR A 310 26.19 -15.24 -24.56
N VAL A 311 27.10 -15.51 -23.63
CA VAL A 311 28.49 -15.86 -23.93
C VAL A 311 28.58 -17.25 -24.56
N SER A 312 27.81 -18.22 -24.06
CA SER A 312 27.80 -19.58 -24.62
C SER A 312 27.33 -19.59 -26.07
N SER A 313 26.30 -18.79 -26.41
CA SER A 313 25.82 -18.64 -27.79
C SER A 313 26.93 -18.16 -28.74
N GLN A 314 27.71 -17.15 -28.34
CA GLN A 314 28.82 -16.64 -29.13
C GLN A 314 30.01 -17.60 -29.19
N ALA A 315 30.34 -18.23 -28.06
CA ALA A 315 31.46 -19.18 -27.99
C ALA A 315 31.18 -20.46 -28.79
N ILE A 316 29.93 -20.93 -28.82
CA ILE A 316 29.46 -22.02 -29.70
C ILE A 316 29.65 -21.61 -31.15
N ARG A 317 29.14 -20.45 -31.58
CA ARG A 317 29.33 -19.96 -32.95
C ARG A 317 30.80 -19.96 -33.34
N ALA A 318 31.68 -19.46 -32.48
CA ALA A 318 33.13 -19.44 -32.71
C ALA A 318 33.76 -20.83 -32.79
N ALA A 319 33.35 -21.76 -31.91
CA ALA A 319 33.87 -23.11 -31.86
C ALA A 319 33.48 -23.94 -33.10
N PHE A 320 32.32 -23.68 -33.70
CA PHE A 320 31.85 -24.37 -34.91
C PHE A 320 32.26 -23.70 -36.23
N THR A 321 32.89 -22.53 -36.21
CA THR A 321 33.47 -21.94 -37.41
C THR A 321 34.64 -22.79 -37.92
N ASN A 322 34.62 -23.14 -39.21
CA ASN A 322 35.54 -24.10 -39.81
C ASN A 322 36.98 -23.53 -39.87
N PRO A 323 37.98 -24.13 -39.17
CA PRO A 323 39.33 -23.57 -39.03
C PRO A 323 40.10 -23.41 -40.36
N VAL A 324 39.71 -24.17 -41.39
CA VAL A 324 40.33 -24.11 -42.73
C VAL A 324 40.08 -22.77 -43.42
N LYS A 325 39.01 -22.03 -43.06
CA LYS A 325 38.78 -20.66 -43.57
C LYS A 325 39.55 -19.57 -42.81
N SER A 326 39.95 -19.83 -41.57
CA SER A 326 40.61 -18.84 -40.69
C SER A 326 42.10 -18.69 -40.96
N LEU A 327 42.74 -19.74 -41.47
CA LEU A 327 44.17 -19.76 -41.84
C LEU A 327 44.44 -19.35 -43.29
N ARG A 328 43.40 -19.23 -44.13
CA ARG A 328 43.51 -18.89 -45.56
C ARG A 328 43.16 -17.42 -45.88
N TYR A 329 42.92 -16.62 -44.84
CA TYR A 329 42.75 -15.16 -44.91
C TYR A 329 44.05 -14.49 -44.43
N GLU A 330 45.16 -14.86 -45.06
CA GLU A 330 46.34 -14.01 -45.28
C GLU A 330 46.69 -14.16 -46.76
#